data_AF-X5Q2P1-F1
#
_entry.id   AF-X5Q2P1-F1
#
_cell.length_a   1.000
_cell.length_b   1.000
_cell.length_c   1.000
_cell.angle_alpha   90.00
_cell.angle_beta   90.00
_cell.angle_gamma   90.00
#
_symmetry.space_group_name_H-M   'P 1'
#
loop_
_entity.id
_entity.type
_entity.pdbx_description
1 polymer ?
#
loop_
_entity_poly.entity_id
_entity_poly.type
_entity_poly.pdbx_seq_one_letter_code
_entity_poly.pdbx_strand_id
1 'polypeptide(L)'
;MDDSDDSMNLFFITRRRLLTGTATGAAAWPFQAKSLAGELTDGSAADPALRLCGSWQRIHDETLALCREQQRLETHLARIVGFPCAKVRLADGTDVTLHSIESLNDAHSPENEVEWGRALADFVAHQARWDAADAEIGYSRTDELIRQSETVEGALLDDLPQTAATSIEGILAKLKVILRDGEHWEHPDDFPWPHIRSVLNDLVRLHRLDVATNPSSEKQQNSQSR
;
A
#
# COMPACT_ATOMS: atom_id res chain seq x y z
N MET A 1 21.65 30.29 -13.81
CA MET A 1 22.35 29.72 -12.65
C MET A 1 21.25 29.18 -11.78
N ASP A 2 20.62 28.06 -12.18
CA ASP A 2 21.22 26.72 -12.26
C ASP A 2 21.62 26.26 -10.85
N ASP A 3 20.73 25.52 -10.18
CA ASP A 3 20.88 24.08 -10.06
C ASP A 3 19.53 23.45 -9.67
N SER A 4 19.11 22.42 -10.39
CA SER A 4 17.91 21.62 -10.10
C SER A 4 18.32 20.44 -9.24
N ASP A 5 17.82 20.34 -8.01
CA ASP A 5 17.88 19.09 -7.26
C ASP A 5 16.71 18.19 -7.66
N ASP A 6 17.04 17.31 -8.59
CA ASP A 6 16.37 16.07 -8.94
C ASP A 6 16.50 15.12 -7.73
N SER A 7 15.48 15.09 -6.85
CA SER A 7 15.44 14.14 -5.72
C SER A 7 14.23 13.21 -5.86
N MET A 8 14.56 12.02 -6.34
CA MET A 8 13.77 10.80 -6.46
C MET A 8 12.57 10.70 -5.49
N ASN A 9 11.37 10.89 -6.01
CA ASN A 9 10.16 10.35 -5.37
C ASN A 9 9.09 9.95 -6.42
N LEU A 10 9.55 9.28 -7.48
CA LEU A 10 8.73 8.80 -8.59
C LEU A 10 8.62 7.27 -8.62
N PHE A 11 8.24 6.62 -7.53
CA PHE A 11 7.82 5.21 -7.63
C PHE A 11 6.76 4.92 -6.57
N PHE A 12 5.49 5.12 -6.92
CA PHE A 12 4.31 4.33 -6.48
C PHE A 12 3.00 4.83 -7.11
N ILE A 13 3.00 5.98 -7.82
CA ILE A 13 1.88 6.35 -8.70
C ILE A 13 2.07 5.68 -10.08
N THR A 14 1.98 4.36 -10.12
CA THR A 14 1.84 3.67 -11.40
C THR A 14 0.37 3.73 -11.81
N ARG A 15 0.04 4.58 -12.79
CA ARG A 15 -1.05 4.38 -13.77
C ARG A 15 -2.46 3.96 -13.28
N ARG A 16 -2.84 4.17 -12.01
CA ARG A 16 -4.16 3.77 -11.45
C ARG A 16 -5.34 4.61 -11.96
N ARG A 17 -5.27 5.23 -13.15
CA ARG A 17 -6.35 6.07 -13.66
C ARG A 17 -6.51 6.06 -15.18
N LEU A 18 -6.64 4.89 -15.79
CA LEU A 18 -7.25 4.84 -17.13
C LEU A 18 -8.34 3.78 -17.36
N LEU A 19 -8.67 2.89 -16.42
CA LEU A 19 -9.71 1.88 -16.69
C LEU A 19 -10.53 1.55 -15.45
N THR A 20 -11.71 2.16 -15.38
CA THR A 20 -12.81 1.74 -14.52
C THR A 20 -13.35 0.41 -15.05
N GLY A 21 -12.77 -0.70 -14.60
CA GLY A 21 -13.35 -2.03 -14.76
C GLY A 21 -14.57 -2.16 -13.86
N THR A 22 -15.74 -2.40 -14.44
CA THR A 22 -16.98 -2.63 -13.70
C THR A 22 -16.93 -4.00 -13.01
N ALA A 23 -16.97 -3.99 -11.69
CA ALA A 23 -16.96 -5.19 -10.87
C ALA A 23 -18.31 -5.93 -10.96
N THR A 24 -18.28 -7.23 -11.27
CA THR A 24 -19.33 -8.16 -10.84
C THR A 24 -18.68 -9.48 -10.40
N GLY A 25 -18.75 -9.75 -9.10
CA GLY A 25 -18.29 -11.01 -8.52
C GLY A 25 -17.79 -10.84 -7.09
N ALA A 26 -18.71 -10.60 -6.14
CA ALA A 26 -18.39 -10.70 -4.73
C ALA A 26 -18.14 -12.18 -4.36
N ALA A 27 -16.89 -12.62 -4.44
CA ALA A 27 -16.45 -13.79 -3.71
C ALA A 27 -16.26 -13.37 -2.24
N ALA A 28 -17.17 -13.83 -1.38
CA ALA A 28 -17.08 -13.61 0.05
C ALA A 28 -15.87 -14.36 0.62
N TRP A 29 -14.77 -13.65 0.90
CA TRP A 29 -13.70 -14.17 1.74
C TRP A 29 -14.02 -13.95 3.23
N PRO A 30 -13.69 -14.92 4.10
CA PRO A 30 -14.10 -14.90 5.49
C PRO A 30 -13.03 -14.18 6.32
N PHE A 31 -12.85 -12.88 6.12
CA PHE A 31 -12.34 -12.03 7.20
C PHE A 31 -13.51 -11.18 7.67
N GLN A 32 -14.38 -11.79 8.49
CA GLN A 32 -15.28 -11.00 9.31
C GLN A 32 -14.40 -10.19 10.26
N ALA A 33 -14.22 -8.90 9.97
CA ALA A 33 -13.93 -7.90 10.97
C ALA A 33 -15.13 -7.85 11.93
N LYS A 34 -15.23 -8.83 12.83
CA LYS A 34 -16.11 -8.73 13.97
C LYS A 34 -15.57 -7.59 14.83
N SER A 35 -16.40 -6.56 14.98
CA SER A 35 -16.32 -5.57 16.06
C SER A 35 -15.84 -6.27 17.33
N LEU A 36 -14.59 -5.98 17.71
CA LEU A 36 -13.99 -6.48 18.94
C LEU A 36 -14.22 -5.44 20.04
N ALA A 37 -15.47 -4.98 20.16
CA ALA A 37 -15.94 -4.17 21.27
C ALA A 37 -16.76 -5.07 22.20
N GLY A 38 -16.10 -5.59 23.24
CA GLY A 38 -16.74 -6.24 24.38
C GLY A 38 -16.35 -7.71 24.54
N GLU A 39 -15.40 -7.96 25.45
CA GLU A 39 -15.51 -8.88 26.60
C GLU A 39 -14.10 -9.13 27.17
N LEU A 40 -13.66 -8.22 28.05
CA LEU A 40 -12.43 -8.41 28.83
C LEU A 40 -12.78 -9.20 30.09
N THR A 41 -12.70 -10.53 30.00
CA THR A 41 -12.62 -11.39 31.18
C THR A 41 -11.34 -12.23 31.13
N ASP A 42 -10.43 -11.84 32.01
CA ASP A 42 -9.40 -12.60 32.73
C ASP A 42 -8.34 -13.46 31.99
N GLY A 43 -7.10 -13.32 32.46
CA GLY A 43 -5.93 -14.11 32.06
C GLY A 43 -4.98 -13.40 31.08
N SER A 44 -3.99 -12.65 31.58
CA SER A 44 -2.83 -12.13 30.82
C SER A 44 -3.18 -11.66 29.40
N ALA A 45 -4.18 -10.78 29.28
CA ALA A 45 -4.61 -10.29 27.99
C ALA A 45 -3.48 -9.47 27.37
N ALA A 46 -2.87 -10.01 26.30
CA ALA A 46 -1.78 -9.35 25.58
C ALA A 46 -2.18 -7.91 25.21
N ASP A 47 -1.23 -6.98 25.35
CA ASP A 47 -1.40 -5.55 25.11
C ASP A 47 -2.23 -5.31 23.84
N PRO A 48 -3.36 -4.59 23.92
CA PRO A 48 -4.27 -4.42 22.78
C PRO A 48 -3.64 -3.62 21.64
N ALA A 49 -2.80 -2.62 21.94
CA ALA A 49 -2.07 -1.89 20.90
C ALA A 49 -1.03 -2.78 20.22
N LEU A 50 -0.33 -3.63 21.00
CA LEU A 50 0.62 -4.59 20.44
C LEU A 50 -0.05 -5.57 19.47
N ARG A 51 -1.24 -6.09 19.83
CA ARG A 51 -2.01 -6.99 18.96
C ARG A 51 -2.51 -6.30 17.69
N LEU A 52 -3.00 -5.08 17.81
CA LEU A 52 -3.47 -4.29 16.67
C LEU A 52 -2.31 -3.99 15.72
N CYS A 53 -1.19 -3.50 16.23
CA CYS A 53 0.01 -3.22 15.44
C CYS A 53 0.56 -4.50 14.78
N GLY A 54 0.53 -5.65 15.46
CA GLY A 54 0.92 -6.93 14.88
C GLY A 54 -0.01 -7.36 13.73
N SER A 55 -1.31 -7.11 13.85
CA SER A 55 -2.29 -7.37 12.78
C SER A 55 -2.04 -6.46 11.58
N TRP A 56 -1.82 -5.16 11.83
CA TRP A 56 -1.48 -4.19 10.78
C TRP A 56 -0.20 -4.59 10.06
N GLN A 57 0.88 -4.92 10.80
CA GLN A 57 2.16 -5.30 10.21
C GLN A 57 2.04 -6.51 9.30
N ARG A 58 1.26 -7.52 9.70
CA ARG A 58 1.03 -8.72 8.89
C ARG A 58 0.33 -8.37 7.58
N ILE A 59 -0.75 -7.58 7.63
CA ILE A 59 -1.46 -7.16 6.42
C ILE A 59 -0.54 -6.31 5.54
N HIS A 60 0.20 -5.37 6.14
CA HIS A 60 1.17 -4.54 5.43
C HIS A 60 2.24 -5.35 4.69
N ASP A 61 2.80 -6.37 5.33
CA ASP A 61 3.77 -7.26 4.69
C ASP A 61 3.13 -8.08 3.54
N GLU A 62 1.88 -8.50 3.70
CA GLU A 62 1.08 -9.17 2.65
C GLU A 62 0.80 -8.22 1.47
N THR A 63 0.39 -6.98 1.73
CA THR A 63 0.16 -5.94 0.73
C THR A 63 1.44 -5.63 -0.05
N LEU A 64 2.59 -5.48 0.62
CA LEU A 64 3.87 -5.26 -0.04
C LEU A 64 4.26 -6.45 -0.95
N ALA A 65 3.95 -7.69 -0.54
CA ALA A 65 4.18 -8.86 -1.37
C ALA A 65 3.29 -8.85 -2.62
N LEU A 66 2.02 -8.48 -2.47
CA LEU A 66 1.08 -8.33 -3.59
C LEU A 66 1.52 -7.21 -4.54
N CYS A 67 1.97 -6.06 -4.04
CA CYS A 67 2.47 -4.96 -4.87
C CYS A 67 3.68 -5.39 -5.72
N ARG A 68 4.60 -6.17 -5.17
CA ARG A 68 5.72 -6.73 -5.93
C ARG A 68 5.24 -7.68 -7.03
N GLU A 69 4.21 -8.47 -6.74
CA GLU A 69 3.63 -9.37 -7.73
C GLU A 69 2.90 -8.60 -8.83
N GLN A 70 2.12 -7.58 -8.47
CA GLN A 70 1.48 -6.67 -9.42
C GLN A 70 2.52 -6.04 -10.37
N GLN A 71 3.65 -5.55 -9.87
CA GLN A 71 4.72 -4.98 -10.71
C GLN A 71 5.29 -6.00 -11.70
N ARG A 72 5.42 -7.28 -11.30
CA ARG A 72 5.84 -8.36 -12.20
C ARG A 72 4.79 -8.63 -13.27
N LEU A 73 3.52 -8.71 -12.87
CA LEU A 73 2.41 -8.93 -13.79
C LEU A 73 2.24 -7.77 -14.78
N GLU A 74 2.39 -6.52 -14.33
CA GLU A 74 2.37 -5.34 -15.19
C GLU A 74 3.52 -5.38 -16.22
N THR A 75 4.74 -5.68 -15.75
CA THR A 75 5.89 -5.86 -16.65
C THR A 75 5.63 -6.95 -17.67
N HIS A 76 4.98 -8.04 -17.24
CA HIS A 76 4.61 -9.13 -18.13
C HIS A 76 3.56 -8.71 -19.17
N LEU A 77 2.51 -7.99 -18.76
CA LEU A 77 1.48 -7.46 -19.67
C LEU A 77 2.06 -6.51 -20.69
N ALA A 78 2.90 -5.56 -20.24
CA ALA A 78 3.60 -4.64 -21.14
C ALA A 78 4.47 -5.38 -22.16
N ARG A 79 5.07 -6.52 -21.79
CA ARG A 79 5.88 -7.34 -22.69
C ARG A 79 5.05 -8.11 -23.72
N ILE A 80 3.91 -8.69 -23.32
CA ILE A 80 3.12 -9.57 -24.21
C ILE A 80 2.04 -8.81 -25.01
N VAL A 81 1.52 -7.71 -24.47
CA VAL A 81 0.47 -6.89 -25.11
C VAL A 81 1.06 -5.61 -25.73
N GLY A 82 2.10 -5.05 -25.10
CA GLY A 82 2.62 -3.73 -25.44
C GLY A 82 1.89 -2.61 -24.72
N PHE A 83 2.18 -1.37 -25.11
CA PHE A 83 1.49 -0.17 -24.63
C PHE A 83 0.39 0.26 -25.60
N PRO A 84 -0.69 0.89 -25.11
CA PRO A 84 -1.74 1.41 -25.98
C PRO A 84 -1.17 2.48 -26.90
N CYS A 85 -1.41 2.34 -28.20
CA CYS A 85 -1.09 3.36 -29.18
C CYS A 85 -2.00 3.27 -30.40
N ALA A 86 -2.28 4.42 -31.00
CA ALA A 86 -2.98 4.54 -32.27
C ALA A 86 -2.37 5.66 -33.11
N LYS A 87 -2.36 5.49 -34.43
CA LYS A 87 -1.92 6.54 -35.37
C LYS A 87 -3.14 7.29 -35.87
N VAL A 88 -3.07 8.62 -35.80
CA VAL A 88 -4.13 9.52 -36.27
C VAL A 88 -3.55 10.51 -37.26
N ARG A 89 -4.24 10.69 -38.39
CA ARG A 89 -3.99 11.81 -39.29
C ARG A 89 -4.81 13.01 -38.82
N LEU A 90 -4.13 14.10 -38.47
CA LEU A 90 -4.76 15.36 -38.07
C LEU A 90 -5.31 16.12 -39.28
N ALA A 91 -6.16 17.12 -39.02
CA ALA A 91 -6.78 17.95 -40.05
C ALA A 91 -5.78 18.75 -40.90
N ASP A 92 -4.60 19.06 -40.34
CA ASP A 92 -3.49 19.71 -41.03
C ASP A 92 -2.66 18.75 -41.91
N GLY A 93 -3.02 17.46 -41.92
CA GLY A 93 -2.33 16.41 -42.67
C GLY A 93 -1.16 15.76 -41.92
N THR A 94 -0.90 16.14 -40.67
CA THR A 94 0.18 15.57 -39.85
C THR A 94 -0.20 14.19 -39.29
N ASP A 95 0.70 13.21 -39.37
CA ASP A 95 0.57 11.93 -38.67
C ASP A 95 1.08 12.04 -37.24
N VAL A 96 0.24 11.74 -36.25
CA VAL A 96 0.62 11.66 -34.84
C VAL A 96 0.37 10.27 -34.28
N THR A 97 1.24 9.82 -33.37
CA THR A 97 1.01 8.61 -32.59
C THR A 97 0.52 9.01 -31.20
N LEU A 98 -0.67 8.57 -30.83
CA LEU A 98 -1.30 8.88 -29.56
C LEU A 98 -1.23 7.66 -28.66
N HIS A 99 -1.06 7.88 -27.36
CA HIS A 99 -0.86 6.82 -26.36
C HIS A 99 -2.02 6.70 -25.36
N SER A 100 -3.03 7.54 -25.47
CA SER A 100 -4.22 7.51 -24.62
C SER A 100 -5.46 7.96 -25.37
N ILE A 101 -6.62 7.53 -24.87
CA ILE A 101 -7.93 7.99 -25.33
C ILE A 101 -8.12 9.49 -25.02
N GLU A 102 -7.53 9.99 -23.92
CA GLU A 102 -7.55 11.42 -23.57
C GLU A 102 -6.86 12.25 -24.67
N SER A 103 -5.63 11.88 -25.06
CA SER A 103 -4.94 12.57 -26.16
C SER A 103 -5.65 12.42 -27.51
N LEU A 104 -6.36 11.31 -27.73
CA LEU A 104 -7.22 11.12 -28.91
C LEU A 104 -8.42 12.07 -28.91
N ASN A 105 -9.05 12.29 -27.75
CA ASN A 105 -10.16 13.22 -27.62
C ASN A 105 -9.69 14.68 -27.78
N ASP A 106 -8.52 15.02 -27.25
CA ASP A 106 -7.92 16.34 -27.42
C ASP A 106 -7.57 16.65 -28.88
N ALA A 107 -7.25 15.61 -29.66
CA ALA A 107 -6.94 15.70 -31.09
C ALA A 107 -8.19 15.61 -32.00
N HIS A 108 -9.39 15.48 -31.44
CA HIS A 108 -10.62 15.32 -32.20
C HIS A 108 -11.01 16.61 -32.93
N SER A 109 -11.39 16.49 -34.20
CA SER A 109 -11.92 17.58 -35.02
C SER A 109 -12.98 17.03 -36.00
N PRO A 110 -14.01 17.80 -36.40
CA PRO A 110 -15.00 17.33 -37.37
C PRO A 110 -14.38 16.80 -38.68
N GLU A 111 -13.21 17.32 -39.08
CA GLU A 111 -12.49 16.94 -40.29
C GLU A 111 -11.76 15.59 -40.19
N ASN A 112 -11.53 15.06 -38.98
CA ASN A 112 -10.81 13.81 -38.75
C ASN A 112 -11.66 12.68 -38.14
N GLU A 113 -12.98 12.81 -38.14
CA GLU A 113 -13.96 11.82 -37.61
C GLU A 113 -13.67 10.36 -38.01
N VAL A 114 -13.35 10.11 -39.29
CA VAL A 114 -13.04 8.75 -39.78
C VAL A 114 -11.76 8.21 -39.14
N GLU A 115 -10.73 9.04 -39.04
CA GLU A 115 -9.43 8.66 -38.48
C GLU A 115 -9.50 8.53 -36.95
N TRP A 116 -10.27 9.40 -36.30
CA TRP A 116 -10.60 9.28 -34.88
C TRP A 116 -11.32 7.95 -34.59
N GLY A 117 -12.32 7.59 -35.38
CA GLY A 117 -13.05 6.33 -35.23
C GLY A 117 -12.15 5.09 -35.39
N ARG A 118 -11.21 5.12 -36.35
CA ARG A 118 -10.19 4.06 -36.50
C ARG A 118 -9.28 3.98 -35.28
N ALA A 119 -8.76 5.11 -34.81
CA ALA A 119 -7.87 5.15 -33.66
C ALA A 119 -8.57 4.72 -32.37
N LEU A 120 -9.83 5.09 -32.17
CA LEU A 120 -10.63 4.58 -31.07
C LEU A 120 -10.78 3.05 -31.16
N ALA A 121 -11.05 2.51 -32.35
CA ALA A 121 -11.14 1.08 -32.55
C ALA A 121 -9.81 0.36 -32.24
N ASP A 122 -8.67 0.98 -32.57
CA ASP A 122 -7.34 0.46 -32.23
C ASP A 122 -7.12 0.42 -30.70
N PHE A 123 -7.52 1.48 -29.98
CA PHE A 123 -7.47 1.49 -28.51
C PHE A 123 -8.40 0.43 -27.89
N VAL A 124 -9.62 0.28 -28.41
CA VAL A 124 -10.57 -0.76 -27.96
C VAL A 124 -10.01 -2.17 -28.24
N ALA A 125 -9.42 -2.39 -29.41
CA ALA A 125 -8.81 -3.67 -29.74
C ALA A 125 -7.57 -3.96 -28.86
N HIS A 126 -6.79 -2.93 -28.52
CA HIS A 126 -5.71 -3.05 -27.54
C HIS A 126 -6.26 -3.41 -26.16
N GLN A 127 -7.31 -2.74 -25.71
CA GLN A 127 -7.97 -3.01 -24.43
C GLN A 127 -8.44 -4.46 -24.35
N ALA A 128 -9.11 -4.96 -25.39
CA ALA A 128 -9.57 -6.34 -25.43
C ALA A 128 -8.41 -7.36 -25.34
N ARG A 129 -7.25 -7.08 -25.93
CA ARG A 129 -6.05 -7.93 -25.79
C ARG A 129 -5.48 -7.87 -24.38
N TRP A 130 -5.48 -6.68 -23.76
CA TRP A 130 -5.06 -6.49 -22.38
C TRP A 130 -5.96 -7.27 -21.42
N ASP A 131 -7.28 -7.12 -21.55
CA ASP A 131 -8.27 -7.80 -20.71
C ASP A 131 -8.19 -9.32 -20.86
N ALA A 132 -7.99 -9.82 -22.08
CA ALA A 132 -7.81 -11.25 -22.32
C ALA A 132 -6.53 -11.79 -21.66
N ALA A 133 -5.42 -11.06 -21.76
CA ALA A 133 -4.16 -11.44 -21.12
C ALA A 133 -4.25 -11.35 -19.59
N ASP A 134 -4.91 -10.31 -19.07
CA ASP A 134 -5.17 -10.15 -17.64
C ASP A 134 -6.05 -11.28 -17.08
N ALA A 135 -7.11 -11.68 -17.80
CA ALA A 135 -7.94 -12.81 -17.39
C ALA A 135 -7.14 -14.12 -17.24
N GLU A 136 -6.07 -14.28 -18.02
CA GLU A 136 -5.16 -15.42 -17.93
C GLU A 136 -4.16 -15.30 -16.76
N ILE A 137 -3.53 -14.13 -16.58
CA ILE A 137 -2.41 -13.98 -15.64
C ILE A 137 -2.81 -13.41 -14.26
N GLY A 138 -4.00 -12.81 -14.14
CA GLY A 138 -4.58 -12.34 -12.88
C GLY A 138 -4.02 -11.00 -12.34
N TYR A 139 -3.66 -10.05 -13.20
CA TYR A 139 -3.23 -8.71 -12.76
C TYR A 139 -4.35 -7.97 -12.01
N SER A 140 -5.56 -7.87 -12.59
CA SER A 140 -6.67 -7.15 -11.95
C SER A 140 -7.16 -7.84 -10.68
N ARG A 141 -7.01 -9.18 -10.58
CA ARG A 141 -7.27 -9.90 -9.33
C ARG A 141 -6.28 -9.50 -8.24
N THR A 142 -5.01 -9.35 -8.59
CA THR A 142 -3.96 -8.93 -7.65
C THR A 142 -4.18 -7.48 -7.20
N ASP A 143 -4.55 -6.59 -8.12
CA ASP A 143 -4.93 -5.20 -7.81
C ASP A 143 -6.12 -5.12 -6.84
N GLU A 144 -7.14 -5.96 -7.05
CA GLU A 144 -8.28 -6.07 -6.13
C GLU A 144 -7.85 -6.48 -4.72
N LEU A 145 -6.96 -7.47 -4.59
CA LEU A 145 -6.44 -7.91 -3.30
C LEU A 145 -5.63 -6.81 -2.60
N ILE A 146 -4.84 -6.04 -3.36
CA ILE A 146 -4.10 -4.88 -2.82
C ILE A 146 -5.09 -3.88 -2.24
N ARG A 147 -6.09 -3.44 -3.01
CA ARG A 147 -7.06 -2.45 -2.54
C ARG A 147 -7.87 -2.91 -1.32
N GLN A 148 -8.23 -4.19 -1.27
CA GLN A 148 -8.88 -4.77 -0.10
C GLN A 148 -7.96 -4.74 1.13
N SER A 149 -6.68 -5.09 0.95
CA SER A 149 -5.68 -5.08 2.02
C SER A 149 -5.40 -3.65 2.50
N GLU A 150 -5.28 -2.68 1.59
CA GLU A 150 -5.18 -1.24 1.88
C GLU A 150 -6.39 -0.75 2.70
N THR A 151 -7.60 -1.23 2.39
CA THR A 151 -8.81 -0.88 3.15
C THR A 151 -8.73 -1.40 4.59
N VAL A 152 -8.24 -2.63 4.77
CA VAL A 152 -8.06 -3.23 6.10
C VAL A 152 -6.95 -2.53 6.89
N GLU A 153 -5.83 -2.20 6.23
CA GLU A 153 -4.75 -1.40 6.83
C GLU A 153 -5.24 -0.04 7.30
N GLY A 154 -5.98 0.68 6.45
CA GLY A 154 -6.56 1.97 6.79
C GLY A 154 -7.47 1.90 8.02
N ALA A 155 -8.36 0.91 8.10
CA ALA A 155 -9.21 0.71 9.26
C ALA A 155 -8.42 0.44 10.55
N LEU A 156 -7.33 -0.35 10.47
CA LEU A 156 -6.46 -0.59 11.62
C LEU A 156 -5.68 0.68 12.02
N LEU A 157 -5.27 1.51 11.06
CA LEU A 157 -4.63 2.80 11.34
C LEU A 157 -5.60 3.78 12.00
N ASP A 158 -6.86 3.80 11.57
CA ASP A 158 -7.91 4.64 12.18
C ASP A 158 -8.19 4.25 13.65
N ASP A 159 -8.12 2.96 13.97
CA ASP A 159 -8.32 2.43 15.33
C ASP A 159 -7.10 2.62 16.25
N LEU A 160 -5.90 2.78 15.66
CA LEU A 160 -4.63 2.83 16.39
C LEU A 160 -4.56 3.96 17.44
N PRO A 161 -4.99 5.22 17.18
CA PRO A 161 -4.97 6.29 18.18
C PRO A 161 -5.85 6.00 19.40
N GLN A 162 -7.00 5.35 19.20
CA GLN A 162 -7.97 5.03 20.25
C GLN A 162 -7.57 3.78 21.06
N THR A 163 -6.67 2.96 20.52
CA THR A 163 -6.18 1.76 21.18
C THR A 163 -5.04 2.11 22.14
N ALA A 164 -5.34 2.13 23.44
CA ALA A 164 -4.36 2.40 24.49
C ALA A 164 -3.31 1.29 24.58
N ALA A 165 -2.03 1.65 24.62
CA ALA A 165 -0.96 0.70 24.96
C ALA A 165 -0.94 0.49 26.48
N THR A 166 -0.81 -0.75 26.93
CA THR A 166 -0.73 -1.14 28.34
C THR A 166 0.66 -1.65 28.74
N SER A 167 1.61 -1.62 27.81
CA SER A 167 2.99 -2.07 27.94
C SER A 167 3.95 -1.20 27.13
N ILE A 168 5.25 -1.27 27.43
CA ILE A 168 6.28 -0.58 26.64
C ILE A 168 6.33 -1.16 25.22
N GLU A 169 6.16 -2.47 25.09
CA GLU A 169 6.09 -3.19 23.81
C GLU A 169 4.95 -2.66 22.92
N GLY A 170 3.78 -2.39 23.51
CA GLY A 170 2.66 -1.73 22.83
C GLY A 170 3.03 -0.34 22.33
N ILE A 171 3.63 0.51 23.18
CA ILE A 171 4.10 1.85 22.78
C ILE A 171 5.11 1.77 21.63
N LEU A 172 6.10 0.89 21.75
CA LEU A 172 7.11 0.63 20.73
C LEU A 172 6.47 0.17 19.41
N ALA A 173 5.44 -0.67 19.48
CA ALA A 173 4.72 -1.14 18.30
C ALA A 173 3.96 0.00 17.60
N LYS A 174 3.26 0.87 18.33
CA LYS A 174 2.58 2.05 17.75
C LYS A 174 3.57 2.95 17.01
N LEU A 175 4.70 3.26 17.63
CA LEU A 175 5.75 4.08 17.02
C LEU A 175 6.31 3.45 15.74
N LYS A 176 6.51 2.12 15.72
CA LYS A 176 6.96 1.40 14.52
C LYS A 176 5.93 1.46 13.38
N VAL A 177 4.64 1.35 13.69
CA VAL A 177 3.58 1.49 12.68
C VAL A 177 3.59 2.88 12.09
N ILE A 178 3.64 3.94 12.92
CA ILE A 178 3.70 5.33 12.46
C ILE A 178 4.89 5.57 11.52
N LEU A 179 6.08 5.07 11.88
CA LEU A 179 7.27 5.20 11.05
C LEU A 179 7.14 4.45 9.72
N ARG A 180 6.59 3.23 9.72
CA ARG A 180 6.44 2.43 8.50
C ARG A 180 5.41 3.00 7.55
N ASP A 181 4.30 3.47 8.10
CA ASP A 181 3.22 4.08 7.33
C ASP A 181 3.66 5.40 6.72
N GLY A 182 4.04 6.40 7.51
CA GLY A 182 4.21 7.76 6.99
C GLY A 182 5.54 8.08 6.31
N GLU A 183 6.63 7.34 6.53
CA GLU A 183 7.92 7.64 5.87
C GLU A 183 7.85 7.56 4.33
N HIS A 184 6.85 6.87 3.78
CA HIS A 184 6.64 6.72 2.34
C HIS A 184 5.74 7.80 1.74
N TRP A 185 5.01 8.56 2.56
CA TRP A 185 3.98 9.49 2.12
C TRP A 185 4.33 10.96 2.35
N GLU A 186 5.25 11.25 3.28
CA GLU A 186 5.56 12.62 3.70
C GLU A 186 7.01 12.98 3.42
N HIS A 187 7.25 14.23 2.99
CA HIS A 187 8.63 14.70 2.81
C HIS A 187 9.36 14.63 4.16
N PRO A 188 10.67 14.31 4.18
CA PRO A 188 11.42 14.19 5.45
C PRO A 188 11.31 15.38 6.41
N ASP A 189 11.01 16.57 5.89
CA ASP A 189 10.88 17.83 6.64
C ASP A 189 9.42 18.15 7.06
N ASP A 190 8.43 17.50 6.47
CA ASP A 190 7.01 17.78 6.70
C ASP A 190 6.47 17.17 8.00
N PHE A 191 7.21 16.21 8.57
CA PHE A 191 6.82 15.48 9.76
C PHE A 191 8.02 15.25 10.68
N PRO A 192 7.84 15.18 12.02
CA PRO A 192 8.94 15.08 12.98
C PRO A 192 9.59 13.68 13.03
N TRP A 193 9.89 13.06 11.88
CA TRP A 193 10.54 11.75 11.77
C TRP A 193 11.79 11.60 12.63
N PRO A 194 12.75 12.55 12.65
CA PRO A 194 13.94 12.43 13.49
C PRO A 194 13.61 12.34 14.99
N HIS A 195 12.59 13.09 15.43
CA HIS A 195 12.17 13.12 16.83
C HIS A 195 11.51 11.79 17.24
N ILE A 196 10.63 11.25 16.39
CA ILE A 196 9.96 9.97 16.65
C ILE A 196 10.98 8.83 16.71
N ARG A 197 11.96 8.80 15.79
CA ARG A 197 13.06 7.82 15.83
C ARG A 197 13.91 7.96 17.10
N SER A 198 14.18 9.18 17.54
CA SER A 198 14.90 9.44 18.80
C SER A 198 14.17 8.85 20.00
N VAL A 199 12.87 9.13 20.15
CA VAL A 199 12.04 8.59 21.24
C VAL A 199 11.97 7.07 21.19
N LEU A 200 11.79 6.49 20.00
CA LEU A 200 11.79 5.03 19.82
C LEU A 200 13.11 4.41 20.31
N ASN A 201 14.25 4.98 19.93
CA ASN A 201 15.57 4.50 20.33
C ASN A 201 15.79 4.56 21.85
N ASP A 202 15.33 5.64 22.48
CA ASP A 202 15.40 5.83 23.93
C ASP A 202 14.56 4.78 24.68
N LEU A 203 13.32 4.55 24.23
CA LEU A 203 12.44 3.54 24.81
C LEU A 203 13.01 2.13 24.67
N VAL A 204 13.55 1.76 23.50
CA VAL A 204 14.21 0.47 23.29
C VAL A 204 15.41 0.29 24.22
N ARG A 205 16.23 1.34 24.39
CA ARG A 205 17.40 1.30 25.26
C ARG A 205 17.01 1.09 26.72
N LEU A 206 16.07 1.87 27.23
CA LEU A 206 15.61 1.80 28.62
C LEU A 206 14.95 0.44 28.92
N HIS A 207 14.04 -0.01 28.06
CA HIS A 207 13.37 -1.30 28.22
C HIS A 207 14.36 -2.48 28.27
N ARG A 208 15.39 -2.47 27.40
CA ARG A 208 16.44 -3.50 27.41
C ARG A 208 17.28 -3.49 28.70
N LEU A 209 17.52 -2.32 29.29
CA LEU A 209 18.24 -2.18 30.55
C LEU A 209 17.41 -2.72 31.73
N ASP A 210 16.10 -2.50 31.73
CA ASP A 210 15.20 -3.00 32.78
C ASP A 210 15.06 -4.54 32.75
N VAL A 211 15.05 -5.14 31.55
CA VAL A 211 15.03 -6.60 31.40
C VAL A 211 16.36 -7.23 31.83
N ALA A 212 17.49 -6.57 31.53
CA ALA A 212 18.82 -7.05 31.91
C ALA A 212 19.12 -6.91 33.42
N THR A 213 18.45 -5.98 34.11
CA THR A 213 18.60 -5.75 35.55
C THR A 213 17.65 -6.58 36.42
N ASN A 214 16.72 -7.34 35.82
CA ASN A 214 15.80 -8.26 36.48
C ASN A 214 16.12 -9.78 36.35
N PRO A 215 17.34 -10.28 36.62
CA PRO A 215 17.54 -11.70 36.87
C PRO A 215 17.34 -12.00 38.36
N SER A 216 16.23 -12.65 38.70
CA SER A 216 16.02 -13.41 39.94
C SER A 216 16.01 -12.62 41.26
N SER A 217 14.82 -12.17 41.65
CA SER A 217 14.40 -12.24 43.06
C SER A 217 14.26 -13.73 43.45
N GLU A 218 15.38 -14.45 43.53
CA GLU A 218 15.43 -15.87 43.92
C GLU A 218 16.66 -16.11 44.83
N LYS A 219 16.75 -15.29 45.88
CA LYS A 219 17.39 -15.65 47.15
C LYS A 219 16.52 -15.15 48.29
N GLN A 220 15.26 -15.56 48.30
CA GLN A 220 14.50 -15.65 49.54
C GLN A 220 14.95 -16.95 50.24
N GLN A 221 15.08 -16.90 51.57
CA GLN A 221 15.19 -18.08 52.45
C GLN A 221 16.48 -18.92 52.36
N ASN A 222 17.64 -18.36 52.72
CA ASN A 222 18.68 -19.21 53.35
C ASN A 222 19.53 -18.44 54.38
N SER A 223 18.87 -17.72 55.30
CA SER A 223 19.54 -17.18 56.50
C SER A 223 18.72 -17.31 57.79
N GLN A 224 17.54 -17.94 57.77
CA GLN A 224 16.87 -18.42 58.98
C GLN A 224 17.29 -19.86 59.25
N SER A 225 18.54 -20.06 59.66
CA SER A 225 19.01 -21.22 60.44
C SER A 225 20.50 -21.05 60.71
N ARG A 226 20.83 -20.35 61.79
CA ARG A 226 22.02 -20.59 62.61
C ARG A 226 21.82 -19.98 63.99
#